data_AF-A0A849STQ3-F1
#
_entry.id   AF-A0A849STQ3-F1
#
_cell.length_a   1.000
_cell.length_b   1.000
_cell.length_c   1.000
_cell.angle_alpha   90.00
_cell.angle_beta   90.00
_cell.angle_gamma   90.00
#
_symmetry.space_group_name_H-M   'P 1'
#
loop_
_entity.id
_entity.type
_entity.pdbx_description
1 polymer ?
#
loop_
_entity_poly.entity_id
_entity_poly.type
_entity_poly.pdbx_seq_one_letter_code
_entity_poly.pdbx_strand_id
1 'polypeptide(L)'
;MLVNWDVWLDLAKNGGLVLGLTISIYTVYSLVETRILRRHQQYALLKNVYAEFSYFIGLASSLAKRATQAEKLYAQSLNGNYPAPAADQDTLPEDAERVSHWLVLRANHLTDYALPIEIEKLGATLNRQQMDALFALIAARRVYVQVLTTRAMDLEAFPRRPGVFARFVGVADLNVVDLNEKLNAFAKTLGSSIPALMDE
;
A
#
# COMPACT_ATOMS: atom_id res chain seq x y z
N MET A 1 -42.19 5.80 68.44
CA MET A 1 -41.96 5.66 66.98
C MET A 1 -40.62 4.98 66.79
N LEU A 2 -40.61 3.66 66.68
CA LEU A 2 -39.40 2.91 66.31
C LEU A 2 -39.22 3.12 64.80
N VAL A 3 -38.18 3.88 64.44
CA VAL A 3 -37.78 4.04 63.03
C VAL A 3 -37.38 2.67 62.53
N ASN A 4 -38.11 2.17 61.53
CA ASN A 4 -37.99 0.83 61.01
C ASN A 4 -36.68 0.71 60.22
N TRP A 5 -35.60 0.34 60.90
CA TRP A 5 -34.23 0.25 60.35
C TRP A 5 -34.16 -0.73 59.17
N ASP A 6 -35.01 -1.76 59.16
CA ASP A 6 -35.05 -2.73 58.07
C ASP A 6 -35.45 -2.10 56.72
N VAL A 7 -36.31 -1.07 56.73
CA VAL A 7 -36.74 -0.35 55.52
C VAL A 7 -35.59 0.44 54.89
N TRP A 8 -34.74 1.06 55.72
CA TRP A 8 -33.57 1.81 55.24
C TRP A 8 -32.46 0.89 54.72
N LEU A 9 -32.31 -0.30 55.30
CA LEU A 9 -31.39 -1.34 54.83
C LEU A 9 -31.80 -1.91 53.47
N ASP A 10 -33.10 -2.13 53.24
CA ASP A 10 -33.61 -2.57 51.95
C ASP A 10 -33.55 -1.47 50.88
N LEU A 11 -33.80 -0.21 51.25
CA LEU A 11 -33.59 0.94 50.36
C LEU A 11 -32.11 1.11 49.97
N ALA A 12 -31.18 0.92 50.90
CA ALA A 12 -29.75 0.98 50.63
C ALA A 12 -29.26 -0.18 49.75
N LYS A 13 -29.77 -1.40 49.98
CA LYS A 13 -29.47 -2.56 49.13
C LYS A 13 -30.00 -2.40 47.71
N ASN A 14 -31.25 -1.96 47.56
CA ASN A 14 -31.86 -1.72 46.25
C ASN A 14 -31.22 -0.52 45.53
N GLY A 15 -30.88 0.56 46.25
CA GLY A 15 -30.13 1.69 45.72
C GLY A 15 -28.72 1.32 45.26
N GLY A 16 -28.01 0.48 46.02
CA GLY A 16 -26.71 -0.07 45.62
C GLY A 16 -26.78 -0.96 44.39
N LEU A 17 -27.85 -1.74 44.23
CA LEU A 17 -28.10 -2.60 43.07
C LEU A 17 -28.35 -1.78 41.79
N VAL A 18 -29.16 -0.72 41.88
CA VAL A 18 -29.44 0.20 40.76
C VAL A 18 -28.18 0.98 40.37
N LEU A 19 -27.42 1.49 41.34
CA LEU A 19 -26.14 2.16 41.07
C LEU A 19 -25.11 1.22 40.43
N GLY A 20 -25.00 -0.02 40.93
CA GLY A 20 -24.12 -1.04 40.36
C GLY A 20 -24.48 -1.41 38.93
N LEU A 21 -25.78 -1.56 38.62
CA LEU A 21 -26.28 -1.80 37.27
C LEU A 21 -25.98 -0.62 36.34
N THR A 22 -26.15 0.60 36.82
CA THR A 22 -25.91 1.82 36.03
C THR A 22 -24.43 1.96 35.68
N ILE A 23 -23.53 1.72 36.65
CA ILE A 23 -22.07 1.71 36.44
C ILE A 23 -21.67 0.61 35.45
N SER A 24 -22.24 -0.59 35.59
CA SER A 24 -22.03 -1.73 34.69
C SER A 24 -22.45 -1.43 33.25
N ILE A 25 -23.66 -0.89 33.05
CA ILE A 25 -24.18 -0.51 31.73
C ILE A 25 -23.30 0.58 31.11
N TYR A 26 -22.91 1.58 31.90
CA TYR A 26 -22.01 2.64 31.44
C TYR A 26 -20.63 2.10 31.04
N THR A 27 -20.06 1.17 31.81
CA THR A 27 -18.76 0.56 31.45
C THR A 27 -18.87 -0.25 30.17
N VAL A 28 -19.92 -1.07 30.01
CA VAL A 28 -20.17 -1.82 28.78
C VAL A 28 -20.36 -0.88 27.59
N TYR A 29 -21.13 0.19 27.76
CA TYR A 29 -21.34 1.19 26.72
C TYR A 29 -20.02 1.87 26.31
N SER A 30 -19.22 2.32 27.28
CA SER A 30 -17.91 2.93 27.00
C SER A 30 -16.93 1.97 26.29
N LEU A 31 -16.97 0.67 26.63
CA LEU A 31 -16.19 -0.37 25.97
C LEU A 31 -16.65 -0.63 24.53
N VAL A 32 -17.96 -0.58 24.29
CA VAL A 32 -18.53 -0.71 22.94
C VAL A 32 -18.19 0.51 22.09
N GLU A 33 -18.36 1.71 22.64
CA GLU A 33 -18.08 2.99 21.97
C GLU A 33 -16.59 3.11 21.59
N THR A 34 -15.68 2.79 22.52
CA THR A 34 -14.23 2.77 22.24
C THR A 34 -13.85 1.72 21.18
N ARG A 35 -14.49 0.54 21.17
CA ARG A 35 -14.29 -0.46 20.11
C ARG A 35 -14.79 0.01 18.75
N ILE A 36 -15.94 0.69 18.70
CA ILE A 36 -16.51 1.25 17.47
C ILE A 36 -15.60 2.34 16.91
N LEU A 37 -15.16 3.28 17.76
CA LEU A 37 -14.23 4.35 17.37
C LEU A 37 -12.92 3.79 16.83
N ARG A 38 -12.35 2.79 17.50
CA ARG A 38 -11.12 2.13 17.04
C ARG A 38 -11.27 1.44 15.70
N ARG A 39 -12.42 0.78 15.45
CA ARG A 39 -12.74 0.18 14.15
C ARG A 39 -12.89 1.22 13.05
N HIS A 40 -13.56 2.35 13.33
CA HIS A 40 -13.68 3.45 12.36
C HIS A 40 -12.32 4.05 12.02
N GLN A 41 -11.45 4.26 13.00
CA GLN A 41 -10.08 4.73 12.78
C GLN A 41 -9.24 3.74 11.97
N GLN A 42 -9.35 2.44 12.27
CA GLN A 42 -8.67 1.38 11.51
C GLN A 42 -9.18 1.29 10.06
N TYR A 43 -10.48 1.49 9.83
CA TYR A 43 -11.06 1.50 8.50
C TYR A 43 -10.65 2.74 7.69
N ALA A 44 -10.64 3.93 8.31
CA ALA A 44 -10.15 5.15 7.67
C ALA A 44 -8.66 5.03 7.30
N LEU A 45 -7.87 4.41 8.17
CA LEU A 45 -6.46 4.10 7.93
C LEU A 45 -6.29 3.15 6.75
N LEU A 46 -7.06 2.06 6.71
CA LEU A 46 -7.05 1.12 5.59
C LEU A 46 -7.38 1.84 4.28
N LYS A 47 -8.44 2.67 4.26
CA LYS A 47 -8.88 3.40 3.05
C LYS A 47 -7.78 4.32 2.52
N ASN A 48 -7.13 5.07 3.41
CA ASN A 48 -6.04 5.97 3.03
C ASN A 48 -4.81 5.21 2.52
N VAL A 49 -4.34 4.21 3.26
CA VAL A 49 -3.17 3.40 2.85
C VAL A 49 -3.47 2.67 1.54
N TYR A 50 -4.66 2.09 1.40
CA TYR A 50 -5.06 1.38 0.20
C TYR A 50 -5.15 2.32 -1.01
N ALA A 51 -5.76 3.50 -0.87
CA ALA A 51 -5.86 4.46 -1.97
C ALA A 51 -4.46 4.90 -2.45
N GLU A 52 -3.58 5.25 -1.52
CA GLU A 52 -2.22 5.71 -1.83
C GLU A 52 -1.37 4.61 -2.50
N PHE A 53 -1.36 3.40 -1.93
CA PHE A 53 -0.61 2.29 -2.51
C PHE A 53 -1.23 1.78 -3.81
N SER A 54 -2.56 1.77 -3.94
CA SER A 54 -3.22 1.37 -5.19
C SER A 54 -2.94 2.37 -6.31
N TYR A 55 -2.93 3.67 -6.00
CA TYR A 55 -2.54 4.70 -6.97
C TYR A 55 -1.09 4.49 -7.43
N PHE A 56 -0.16 4.29 -6.49
CA PHE A 56 1.23 4.01 -6.79
C PHE A 56 1.40 2.74 -7.66
N ILE A 57 0.71 1.65 -7.31
CA ILE A 57 0.71 0.39 -8.07
C ILE A 57 0.11 0.60 -9.46
N GLY A 58 -0.93 1.43 -9.60
CA GLY A 58 -1.52 1.81 -10.88
C GLY A 58 -0.52 2.52 -11.79
N LEU A 59 0.23 3.49 -11.24
CA LEU A 59 1.30 4.17 -11.97
C LEU A 59 2.41 3.20 -12.37
N ALA A 60 2.89 2.36 -11.44
CA ALA A 60 3.92 1.34 -11.71
C ALA A 60 3.47 0.37 -12.81
N SER A 61 2.23 -0.13 -12.73
CA SER A 61 1.64 -1.02 -13.73
C SER A 61 1.54 -0.36 -15.10
N SER A 62 1.21 0.94 -15.16
CA SER A 62 1.14 1.68 -16.41
C SER A 62 2.52 1.86 -17.07
N LEU A 63 3.56 2.12 -16.24
CA LEU A 63 4.94 2.21 -16.67
C LEU A 63 5.42 0.85 -17.20
N ALA A 64 5.19 -0.22 -16.45
CA ALA A 64 5.53 -1.59 -16.83
C ALA A 64 4.90 -1.97 -18.18
N LYS A 65 3.57 -1.80 -18.32
CA LYS A 65 2.86 -2.10 -19.57
C LYS A 65 3.45 -1.37 -20.76
N ARG A 66 3.76 -0.08 -20.60
CA ARG A 66 4.32 0.74 -21.69
C ARG A 66 5.76 0.34 -22.02
N ALA A 67 6.57 0.01 -21.00
CA ALA A 67 7.91 -0.49 -21.17
C ALA A 67 7.92 -1.83 -21.94
N THR A 68 7.07 -2.79 -21.54
CA THR A 68 6.93 -4.09 -22.22
C THR A 68 6.42 -3.94 -23.65
N GLN A 69 5.49 -3.02 -23.91
CA GLN A 69 5.02 -2.73 -25.27
C GLN A 69 6.15 -2.20 -26.15
N ALA A 70 6.93 -1.26 -25.63
CA ALA A 70 8.09 -0.72 -26.33
C ALA A 70 9.17 -1.79 -26.57
N GLU A 71 9.44 -2.65 -25.58
CA GLU A 71 10.39 -3.77 -25.72
C GLU A 71 9.98 -4.71 -26.86
N LYS A 72 8.70 -5.05 -26.97
CA LYS A 72 8.18 -5.89 -28.05
C LYS A 72 8.37 -5.25 -29.43
N LEU A 73 8.12 -3.95 -29.55
CA LEU A 73 8.34 -3.21 -30.80
C LEU A 73 9.82 -3.19 -31.19
N TYR A 74 10.72 -3.02 -30.22
CA TYR A 74 12.16 -3.01 -30.46
C TYR A 74 12.74 -4.41 -30.76
N ALA A 75 12.21 -5.45 -30.10
CA ALA A 75 12.56 -6.82 -30.44
C ALA A 75 12.14 -7.18 -31.88
N GLN A 76 10.99 -6.68 -32.34
CA GLN A 76 10.55 -6.84 -33.73
C GLN A 76 11.50 -6.14 -34.73
N SER A 77 12.02 -4.95 -34.40
CA SER A 77 12.97 -4.25 -35.27
C SER A 77 14.37 -4.88 -35.30
N LEU A 78 14.76 -5.62 -34.24
CA LEU A 78 16.08 -6.26 -34.10
C LEU A 78 16.13 -7.71 -34.64
N ASN A 79 15.37 -8.03 -35.69
CA ASN A 79 15.25 -9.35 -36.34
C ASN A 79 14.15 -10.29 -35.79
N GLY A 80 13.12 -9.79 -35.13
CA GLY A 80 11.90 -10.56 -34.83
C GLY A 80 12.00 -11.58 -33.68
N ASN A 81 13.15 -11.66 -32.99
CA ASN A 81 13.33 -12.53 -31.82
C ASN A 81 13.11 -11.75 -30.52
N TYR A 82 12.19 -12.24 -29.69
CA TYR A 82 11.94 -11.76 -28.33
C TYR A 82 12.29 -12.84 -27.31
N PRO A 83 13.01 -12.52 -26.22
CA PRO A 83 13.55 -11.20 -25.86
C PRO A 83 14.74 -10.78 -26.76
N ALA A 84 14.96 -9.47 -26.89
CA ALA A 84 16.04 -8.92 -27.71
C ALA A 84 17.42 -9.41 -27.19
N PRO A 85 18.36 -9.79 -28.08
CA PRO A 85 19.69 -10.20 -27.66
C PRO A 85 20.41 -9.06 -26.94
N ALA A 86 21.24 -9.39 -25.95
CA ALA A 86 22.15 -8.45 -25.29
C ALA A 86 23.25 -8.04 -26.27
N ALA A 87 22.92 -7.19 -27.23
CA ALA A 87 23.89 -6.58 -28.13
C ALA A 87 24.45 -5.32 -27.45
N ASP A 88 25.77 -5.24 -27.34
CA ASP A 88 26.49 -4.06 -26.82
C ASP A 88 26.58 -2.91 -27.84
N GLN A 89 25.89 -3.05 -28.99
CA GLN A 89 25.88 -2.04 -30.04
C GLN A 89 24.69 -1.09 -29.85
N ASP A 90 24.91 0.20 -30.09
CA ASP A 90 23.88 1.24 -30.06
C ASP A 90 22.97 1.15 -31.29
N THR A 91 22.18 0.07 -31.39
CA THR A 91 21.44 -0.29 -32.62
C THR A 91 19.93 -0.07 -32.53
N LEU A 92 19.45 0.71 -31.58
CA LEU A 92 18.02 1.07 -31.54
C LEU A 92 17.74 2.32 -32.40
N PRO A 93 16.57 2.39 -33.09
CA PRO A 93 16.13 3.56 -33.84
C PRO A 93 16.03 4.82 -32.96
N GLU A 94 16.05 6.02 -33.55
CA GLU A 94 15.87 7.29 -32.81
C GLU A 94 14.57 7.33 -31.98
N ASP A 95 13.52 6.65 -32.46
CA ASP A 95 12.27 6.49 -31.73
C ASP A 95 12.45 5.78 -30.37
N ALA A 96 13.49 4.97 -30.21
CA ALA A 96 13.83 4.31 -28.95
C ALA A 96 14.39 5.25 -27.91
N GLU A 97 15.12 6.28 -28.32
CA GLU A 97 15.62 7.30 -27.41
C GLU A 97 14.45 8.14 -26.87
N ARG A 98 13.49 8.48 -27.73
CA ARG A 98 12.28 9.20 -27.34
C ARG A 98 11.45 8.44 -26.31
N VAL A 99 11.28 7.13 -26.52
CA VAL A 99 10.55 6.28 -25.59
C VAL A 99 11.33 6.06 -24.30
N SER A 100 12.64 5.84 -24.38
CA SER A 100 13.51 5.71 -23.20
C SER A 100 13.44 6.97 -22.34
N HIS A 101 13.52 8.16 -22.96
CA HIS A 101 13.35 9.42 -22.25
C HIS A 101 11.97 9.54 -21.58
N TRP A 102 10.90 9.16 -22.28
CA TRP A 102 9.56 9.13 -21.71
C TRP A 102 9.46 8.17 -20.50
N LEU A 103 10.06 6.98 -20.61
CA LEU A 103 10.09 5.98 -19.54
C LEU A 103 10.86 6.47 -18.33
N VAL A 104 12.03 7.09 -18.53
CA VAL A 104 12.84 7.71 -17.47
C VAL A 104 12.05 8.81 -16.78
N LEU A 105 11.42 9.72 -17.52
CA LEU A 105 10.62 10.81 -16.95
C LEU A 105 9.47 10.27 -16.08
N ARG A 106 8.81 9.19 -16.52
CA ARG A 106 7.73 8.55 -15.74
C ARG A 106 8.25 7.73 -14.56
N ALA A 107 9.41 7.10 -14.68
CA ALA A 107 10.08 6.47 -13.55
C ALA A 107 10.43 7.51 -12.48
N ASN A 108 11.03 8.63 -12.87
CA ASN A 108 11.39 9.72 -11.95
C ASN A 108 10.16 10.31 -11.25
N HIS A 109 9.07 10.55 -11.98
CA HIS A 109 7.81 10.97 -11.36
C HIS A 109 7.30 9.96 -10.31
N LEU A 110 7.48 8.67 -10.56
CA LEU A 110 7.06 7.61 -9.64
C LEU A 110 7.99 7.50 -8.42
N THR A 111 9.29 7.70 -8.59
CA THR A 111 10.28 7.69 -7.49
C THR A 111 10.12 8.90 -6.59
N ASP A 112 9.79 10.05 -7.17
CA ASP A 112 9.57 11.32 -6.44
C ASP A 112 8.19 11.38 -5.77
N TYR A 113 7.30 10.42 -6.06
CA TYR A 113 6.00 10.33 -5.41
C TYR A 113 6.17 10.14 -3.91
N ALA A 114 5.82 11.16 -3.13
CA ALA A 114 5.75 11.08 -1.68
C ALA A 114 4.48 10.34 -1.27
N LEU A 115 4.59 9.35 -0.37
CA LEU A 115 3.42 8.81 0.32
C LEU A 115 3.16 9.65 1.58
N PRO A 116 2.04 10.39 1.66
CA PRO A 116 1.67 11.15 2.84
C PRO A 116 1.11 10.21 3.93
N ILE A 117 1.93 9.25 4.37
CA ILE A 117 1.60 8.31 5.42
C ILE A 117 2.30 8.78 6.70
N GLU A 118 1.51 9.28 7.65
CA GLU A 118 2.01 9.71 8.95
C GLU A 118 2.24 8.50 9.87
N ILE A 119 3.37 7.80 9.68
CA ILE A 119 3.72 6.54 10.37
C ILE A 119 3.56 6.66 11.90
N GLU A 120 3.91 7.81 12.47
CA GLU A 120 3.79 8.07 13.92
C GLU A 120 2.34 7.99 14.42
N LYS A 121 1.37 8.48 13.64
CA LYS A 121 -0.06 8.40 14.00
C LYS A 121 -0.60 6.97 13.85
N LEU A 122 0.03 6.16 12.99
CA LEU A 122 -0.36 4.75 12.77
C LEU A 122 0.10 3.85 13.92
N GLY A 123 1.26 4.11 14.51
CA GLY A 123 1.81 3.31 15.61
C GLY A 123 0.93 3.28 16.87
N ALA A 124 0.16 4.35 17.11
CA ALA A 124 -0.80 4.40 18.22
C ALA A 124 -2.09 3.58 17.97
N THR A 125 -2.38 3.28 16.70
CA THR A 125 -3.66 2.70 16.25
C THR A 125 -3.55 1.21 15.93
N LEU A 126 -2.39 0.78 15.44
CA LEU A 126 -2.14 -0.57 14.94
C LEU A 126 -1.58 -1.51 16.02
N ASN A 127 -1.95 -2.79 15.96
CA ASN A 127 -1.29 -3.82 16.75
C ASN A 127 0.03 -4.25 16.11
N ARG A 128 0.81 -5.09 16.80
CA ARG A 128 2.11 -5.58 16.31
C ARG A 128 2.04 -6.24 14.93
N GLN A 129 1.10 -7.15 14.73
CA GLN A 129 0.95 -7.88 13.46
C GLN A 129 0.61 -6.94 12.29
N GLN A 130 -0.21 -5.93 12.53
CA GLN A 130 -0.58 -4.91 11.55
C GLN A 130 0.58 -3.97 11.24
N MET A 131 1.36 -3.57 12.24
CA MET A 131 2.58 -2.77 12.03
C MET A 131 3.62 -3.55 11.23
N ASP A 132 3.84 -4.83 11.54
CA ASP A 132 4.79 -5.67 10.81
C ASP A 132 4.39 -5.80 9.33
N ALA A 133 3.10 -6.00 9.04
CA ALA A 133 2.58 -6.06 7.68
C ALA A 133 2.69 -4.72 6.93
N LEU A 134 2.42 -3.60 7.62
CA LEU A 134 2.59 -2.25 7.05
C LEU A 134 4.07 -1.97 6.72
N PHE A 135 4.99 -2.33 7.61
CA PHE A 135 6.43 -2.15 7.37
C PHE A 135 6.92 -3.03 6.23
N ALA A 136 6.42 -4.26 6.10
CA ALA A 136 6.75 -5.10 4.95
C ALA A 136 6.31 -4.46 3.62
N LEU A 137 5.12 -3.85 3.58
CA LEU A 137 4.62 -3.12 2.41
C LEU A 137 5.48 -1.88 2.08
N ILE A 138 5.82 -1.08 3.10
CA ILE A 138 6.69 0.10 2.94
C ILE A 138 8.09 -0.31 2.46
N ALA A 139 8.65 -1.39 3.02
CA ALA A 139 9.94 -1.93 2.63
C ALA A 139 9.95 -2.41 1.18
N ALA A 140 8.93 -3.17 0.76
CA ALA A 140 8.78 -3.61 -0.62
C ALA A 140 8.75 -2.42 -1.59
N ARG A 141 8.03 -1.34 -1.25
CA ARG A 141 8.03 -0.11 -2.04
C ARG A 141 9.42 0.53 -2.12
N ARG A 142 10.11 0.66 -0.98
CA ARG A 142 11.46 1.28 -0.96
C ARG A 142 12.42 0.53 -1.87
N VAL A 143 12.40 -0.80 -1.83
CA VAL A 143 13.21 -1.65 -2.71
C VAL A 143 12.83 -1.41 -4.17
N TYR A 144 11.54 -1.41 -4.51
CA TYR A 144 11.09 -1.13 -5.87
C TYR A 144 11.58 0.23 -6.38
N VAL A 145 11.38 1.30 -5.60
CA VAL A 145 11.82 2.67 -5.93
C VAL A 145 13.33 2.73 -6.13
N GLN A 146 14.12 2.13 -5.24
CA GLN A 146 15.59 2.16 -5.33
C GLN A 146 16.11 1.46 -6.59
N VAL A 147 15.57 0.27 -6.88
CA VAL A 147 15.98 -0.49 -8.07
C VAL A 147 15.52 0.23 -9.33
N LEU A 148 14.29 0.75 -9.38
CA LEU A 148 13.78 1.51 -10.52
C LEU A 148 14.59 2.78 -10.77
N THR A 149 14.96 3.52 -9.73
CA THR A 149 15.82 4.72 -9.82
C THR A 149 17.15 4.37 -10.49
N THR A 150 17.78 3.28 -10.05
CA THR A 150 19.06 2.83 -10.60
C THR A 150 18.93 2.49 -12.09
N ARG A 151 17.85 1.80 -12.48
CA ARG A 151 17.61 1.46 -13.89
C ARG A 151 17.21 2.65 -14.74
N ALA A 152 16.51 3.62 -14.18
CA ALA A 152 16.20 4.87 -14.87
C ALA A 152 17.49 5.65 -15.18
N MET A 153 18.42 5.73 -14.21
CA MET A 153 19.74 6.34 -14.43
C MET A 153 20.55 5.60 -15.50
N ASP A 154 20.58 4.26 -15.45
CA ASP A 154 21.25 3.44 -16.49
C ASP A 154 20.66 3.73 -17.88
N LEU A 155 19.32 3.79 -17.98
CA LEU A 155 18.58 4.01 -19.22
C LEU A 155 18.75 5.43 -19.75
N GLU A 156 18.84 6.42 -18.88
CA GLU A 156 19.13 7.81 -19.24
C GLU A 156 20.55 7.95 -19.80
N ALA A 157 21.54 7.27 -19.19
CA ALA A 157 22.92 7.30 -19.66
C ALA A 157 23.12 6.55 -20.98
N PHE A 158 22.34 5.47 -21.21
CA PHE A 158 22.50 4.60 -22.38
C PHE A 158 21.15 4.23 -23.02
N PRO A 159 20.41 5.21 -23.57
CA PRO A 159 19.03 5.02 -24.04
C PRO A 159 18.89 4.11 -25.26
N ARG A 160 19.99 3.91 -26.00
CA ARG A 160 20.01 3.10 -27.23
C ARG A 160 20.53 1.68 -27.01
N ARG A 161 20.92 1.31 -25.78
CA ARG A 161 21.46 -0.02 -25.47
C ARG A 161 20.33 -1.00 -25.17
N PRO A 162 20.11 -2.05 -26.00
CA PRO A 162 19.04 -3.01 -25.80
C PRO A 162 19.08 -3.72 -24.44
N GLY A 163 20.28 -4.07 -23.97
CA GLY A 163 20.45 -4.73 -22.67
C GLY A 163 20.10 -3.84 -21.47
N VAL A 164 20.24 -2.51 -21.60
CA VAL A 164 19.85 -1.56 -20.55
C VAL A 164 18.33 -1.39 -20.55
N PHE A 165 17.74 -1.25 -21.75
CA PHE A 165 16.30 -1.18 -21.94
C PHE A 165 15.58 -2.41 -21.37
N ALA A 166 16.04 -3.62 -21.70
CA ALA A 166 15.46 -4.86 -21.20
C ALA A 166 15.56 -4.99 -19.67
N ARG A 167 16.67 -4.55 -19.05
CA ARG A 167 16.79 -4.51 -17.58
C ARG A 167 15.84 -3.51 -16.95
N PHE A 168 15.65 -2.35 -17.57
CA PHE A 168 14.66 -1.37 -17.11
C PHE A 168 13.26 -1.96 -17.17
N VAL A 169 12.88 -2.58 -18.29
CA VAL A 169 11.55 -3.21 -18.45
C VAL A 169 11.37 -4.31 -17.42
N GLY A 170 12.36 -5.18 -17.26
CA GLY A 170 12.35 -6.24 -16.25
C GLY A 170 12.13 -5.69 -14.85
N VAL A 171 12.78 -4.58 -14.47
CA VAL A 171 12.59 -3.94 -13.16
C VAL A 171 11.25 -3.21 -13.04
N ALA A 172 10.79 -2.55 -14.11
CA ALA A 172 9.50 -1.87 -14.12
C ALA A 172 8.36 -2.87 -13.89
N ASP A 173 8.49 -4.09 -14.43
CA ASP A 173 7.55 -5.20 -14.26
C ASP A 173 7.78 -6.00 -12.96
N LEU A 174 9.02 -6.05 -12.47
CA LEU A 174 9.34 -6.74 -11.22
C LEU A 174 8.62 -6.08 -10.04
N ASN A 175 8.04 -6.92 -9.19
CA ASN A 175 7.48 -6.58 -7.89
C ASN A 175 6.17 -5.78 -7.87
N VAL A 176 5.54 -5.46 -9.02
CA VAL A 176 4.16 -4.94 -8.99
C VAL A 176 3.21 -5.96 -8.36
N VAL A 177 3.43 -7.25 -8.67
CA VAL A 177 2.70 -8.37 -8.06
C VAL A 177 3.02 -8.50 -6.57
N ASP A 178 4.31 -8.48 -6.17
CA ASP A 178 4.71 -8.56 -4.75
C ASP A 178 4.15 -7.37 -3.95
N LEU A 179 4.18 -6.15 -4.49
CA LEU A 179 3.57 -4.97 -3.86
C LEU A 179 2.07 -5.17 -3.64
N ASN A 180 1.36 -5.70 -4.63
CA ASN A 180 -0.05 -6.02 -4.51
C ASN A 180 -0.31 -7.13 -3.48
N GLU A 181 0.54 -8.16 -3.43
CA GLU A 181 0.48 -9.21 -2.41
C GLU A 181 0.70 -8.66 -1.00
N LYS A 182 1.70 -7.79 -0.80
CA LYS A 182 1.94 -7.13 0.50
C LYS A 182 0.77 -6.22 0.89
N LEU A 183 0.16 -5.51 -0.07
CA LEU A 183 -1.01 -4.67 0.19
C LEU A 183 -2.20 -5.52 0.65
N ASN A 184 -2.45 -6.64 -0.03
CA ASN A 184 -3.51 -7.58 0.32
C ASN A 184 -3.24 -8.27 1.66
N ALA A 185 -1.99 -8.61 1.97
CA ALA A 185 -1.60 -9.15 3.26
C ALA A 185 -1.86 -8.15 4.39
N PHE A 186 -1.49 -6.89 4.20
CA PHE A 186 -1.80 -5.82 5.15
C PHE A 186 -3.31 -5.66 5.36
N ALA A 187 -4.11 -5.62 4.28
CA ALA A 187 -5.57 -5.55 4.38
C ALA A 187 -6.15 -6.72 5.19
N LYS A 188 -5.65 -7.94 5.00
CA LYS A 188 -6.07 -9.12 5.79
C LYS A 188 -5.79 -8.94 7.29
N THR A 189 -4.66 -8.35 7.67
CA THR A 189 -4.34 -8.09 9.10
C THR A 189 -5.29 -7.08 9.77
N LEU A 190 -5.95 -6.24 8.99
CA LEU A 190 -6.96 -5.31 9.47
C LEU A 190 -8.36 -5.93 9.56
N GLY A 191 -8.51 -7.22 9.21
CA GLY A 191 -9.78 -7.94 9.25
C GLY A 191 -10.73 -7.57 8.11
N SER A 192 -10.27 -6.79 7.13
CA SER A 192 -11.02 -6.51 5.91
C SER A 192 -10.74 -7.61 4.89
N SER A 193 -11.70 -8.49 4.66
CA SER A 193 -11.79 -9.24 3.42
C SER A 193 -12.29 -8.27 2.35
N ILE A 194 -11.40 -7.57 1.66
CA ILE A 194 -11.79 -6.63 0.59
C ILE A 194 -12.14 -7.48 -0.64
N PRO A 195 -13.42 -7.63 -1.03
CA PRO A 195 -13.79 -8.24 -2.30
C PRO A 195 -13.80 -7.10 -3.34
N ALA A 196 -12.66 -6.43 -3.50
CA ALA A 196 -12.54 -5.13 -4.19
C ALA A 196 -13.45 -4.00 -3.62
N LEU A 197 -13.11 -2.76 -3.95
CA LEU A 197 -14.07 -1.67 -4.00
C LEU A 197 -15.10 -2.01 -5.11
N MET A 198 -16.06 -2.90 -4.82
CA MET A 198 -17.17 -3.15 -5.74
C MET A 198 -18.21 -2.04 -5.54
N ASP A 199 -18.44 -1.33 -6.64
CA ASP A 199 -19.50 -0.36 -6.87
C ASP A 199 -19.40 0.95 -6.08
N GLU A 200 -18.54 1.85 -6.58
CA GLU A 200 -18.87 3.28 -6.74
C GLU A 200 -18.05 3.88 -7.91
#